data_AF-A0A834EG77-F1
#
_entry.id   AF-A0A834EG77-F1
#
_cell.length_a   1.000
_cell.length_b   1.000
_cell.length_c   1.000
_cell.angle_alpha   90.00
_cell.angle_beta   90.00
_cell.angle_gamma   90.00
#
_symmetry.space_group_name_H-M   'P 1'
#
loop_
_entity.id
_entity.type
_entity.pdbx_description
1 polymer ?
#
loop_
_entity_poly.entity_id
_entity_poly.type
_entity_poly.pdbx_seq_one_letter_code
_entity_poly.pdbx_strand_id
1 'polypeptide(L)'
;MTAPDESPLAPLLETLEDHSASYGEQTDAYLTLTSRITGEDGKEVIVEIENKLPRLYEVLKTHISSKNSELSCAALQALGFCLYNTKITSGLSEKNIQELLSKLNDIVKSSDKNVCTRALWVISKQTFPTEVVGKVVSSIIDSLEVVFNRGEIHSAVVDYEALNVIIRLMEQAPVQMGEESVRWAKLVIPLVVHSAQKVHLRGATALEMGMPLLLQKQQEIASITEQLMTTKLLSELQKLFMSKNETYVLKLWPLFVRLLGKTLHRSGSFINSLLQLEELGFRSGAPIIKKIAFIAWKSLIDNFALNPEILCSAKRLKLLMQPLSSIHVRTEALALTKLEVWWYLLMRLGPHLPANFEQVCVPLIQSTIRIDTNASPHSSRVASSPGLNPMTPQHKGASPYGASVTPRMNLSSNFGVMATIPSIQLLGLEMLLHFFLGPEILSFAKQNKLVLSLEPLEHPLISNSSFFSKYANTLITAVHDSFVAVGKDASDAVVSAIWKELINLVKSVIESGNKKERPGSEVLTLLLKSLDTIVKSEVFPISKTLVSTISVCWNLKNHTEFYIEDTYADHDLGKHIKY
;
A
#
# COMPACT_ATOMS: atom_id res chain seq x y z
N MET A 1 -5.68 30.97 60.15
CA MET A 1 -7.04 31.23 59.63
C MET A 1 -6.89 31.47 58.14
N THR A 2 -6.89 30.41 57.35
CA THR A 2 -7.01 30.49 55.90
C THR A 2 -8.44 30.91 55.58
N ALA A 3 -8.61 31.89 54.71
CA ALA A 3 -9.92 32.33 54.22
C ALA A 3 -10.70 31.12 53.66
N PRO A 4 -12.04 31.09 53.74
CA PRO A 4 -12.80 30.02 53.13
C PRO A 4 -12.55 30.07 51.62
N ASP A 5 -12.18 28.93 51.03
CA ASP A 5 -11.99 28.79 49.58
C ASP A 5 -13.22 29.32 48.85
N GLU A 6 -13.09 30.52 48.26
CA GLU A 6 -14.14 31.11 47.43
C GLU A 6 -14.38 30.18 46.25
N SER A 7 -15.62 29.70 46.13
CA SER A 7 -16.08 28.80 45.08
C SER A 7 -15.69 29.38 43.70
N PRO A 8 -14.76 28.74 42.95
CA PRO A 8 -14.25 29.29 41.69
C PRO A 8 -15.31 29.31 40.57
N LEU A 9 -16.48 28.70 40.73
CA LEU A 9 -17.56 28.76 39.73
C LEU A 9 -18.73 29.66 40.12
N ALA A 10 -19.03 29.89 41.40
CA ALA A 10 -20.23 30.65 41.82
C ALA A 10 -20.32 32.07 41.22
N PRO A 11 -19.29 32.93 41.32
CA PRO A 11 -19.38 34.30 40.83
C PRO A 11 -19.58 34.35 39.31
N LEU A 12 -18.93 33.43 38.60
CA LEU A 12 -19.06 33.32 37.15
C LEU A 12 -20.47 32.88 36.75
N LEU A 13 -21.04 31.90 37.45
CA LEU A 13 -22.43 31.47 37.21
C LEU A 13 -23.44 32.59 37.46
N GLU A 14 -23.25 33.38 38.53
CA GLU A 14 -24.12 34.53 38.82
C GLU A 14 -24.09 35.57 37.70
N THR A 15 -22.91 35.92 37.18
CA THR A 15 -22.79 36.81 36.01
C THR A 15 -23.45 36.23 34.77
N LEU A 16 -23.36 34.91 34.56
CA LEU A 16 -23.96 34.23 33.40
C LEU A 16 -25.48 34.09 33.51
N GLU A 17 -26.05 34.05 34.71
CA GLU A 17 -27.51 33.98 34.93
C GLU A 17 -28.17 35.36 34.96
N ASP A 18 -27.40 36.43 35.14
CA ASP A 18 -27.88 37.81 35.17
C ASP A 18 -28.26 38.29 33.76
N HIS A 19 -29.54 38.59 33.59
CA HIS A 19 -30.11 39.11 32.34
C HIS A 19 -29.81 40.60 32.12
N SER A 20 -29.36 41.30 33.17
CA SER A 20 -28.95 42.70 33.12
C SER A 20 -27.47 42.88 32.80
N ALA A 21 -26.67 41.81 32.92
CA ALA A 21 -25.27 41.81 32.55
C ALA A 21 -25.10 42.07 31.04
N SER A 22 -24.10 42.87 30.70
CA SER A 22 -23.75 43.13 29.31
C SER A 22 -23.19 41.87 28.64
N TYR A 23 -23.31 41.80 27.31
CA TYR A 23 -22.70 40.70 26.55
C TYR A 23 -21.18 40.61 26.76
N GLY A 24 -20.50 41.73 27.03
CA GLY A 24 -19.07 41.76 27.35
C GLY A 24 -18.77 41.04 28.66
N GLU A 25 -19.50 41.36 29.73
CA GLU A 25 -19.34 40.72 31.04
C GLU A 25 -19.62 39.21 30.99
N GLN A 26 -20.67 38.81 30.27
CA GLN A 26 -20.99 37.39 30.06
C GLN A 26 -19.92 36.66 29.23
N THR A 27 -19.34 37.35 28.23
CA THR A 27 -18.23 36.81 27.42
C THR A 27 -16.99 36.61 28.28
N ASP A 28 -16.62 37.60 29.08
CA ASP A 28 -15.47 37.54 30.00
C ASP A 28 -15.65 36.45 31.06
N ALA A 29 -16.87 36.25 31.55
CA ALA A 29 -17.19 35.15 32.47
C ALA A 29 -16.92 33.77 31.83
N TYR A 30 -17.30 33.55 30.57
CA TYR A 30 -17.01 32.30 29.85
C TYR A 30 -15.52 32.12 29.53
N LEU A 31 -14.81 33.19 29.17
CA LEU A 31 -13.37 33.14 28.94
C LEU A 31 -12.61 32.81 30.23
N THR A 32 -13.02 33.41 31.34
CA THR A 32 -12.49 33.12 32.68
C THR A 32 -12.77 31.68 33.09
N LEU A 33 -14.00 31.20 32.89
CA LEU A 33 -14.38 29.80 33.12
C LEU A 33 -13.49 28.85 32.32
N THR A 34 -13.30 29.14 31.02
CA THR A 34 -12.45 28.33 30.14
C THR A 34 -11.01 28.29 30.66
N SER A 35 -10.45 29.45 31.01
CA SER A 35 -9.10 29.55 31.55
C SER A 35 -8.94 28.70 32.81
N ARG A 36 -9.92 28.76 33.73
CA ARG A 36 -9.95 27.96 34.96
C ARG A 36 -10.04 26.45 34.68
N ILE A 37 -10.86 26.01 33.73
CA ILE A 37 -10.95 24.59 33.34
C ILE A 37 -9.61 24.08 32.79
N THR A 38 -8.90 24.90 32.01
CA THR A 38 -7.62 24.52 31.38
C THR A 38 -6.37 24.76 32.24
N GLY A 39 -6.52 25.45 33.38
CA GLY A 39 -5.43 25.84 34.27
C GLY A 39 -5.05 24.77 35.31
N GLU A 40 -4.18 25.15 36.24
CA GLU A 40 -3.66 24.25 37.30
C GLU A 40 -4.78 23.71 38.21
N ASP A 41 -5.79 24.55 38.51
CA ASP A 41 -6.94 24.21 39.36
C ASP A 41 -8.07 23.47 38.61
N GLY A 42 -7.84 23.06 37.35
CA GLY A 42 -8.90 22.52 36.49
C GLY A 42 -9.65 21.33 37.09
N LYS A 43 -8.98 20.50 37.91
CA LYS A 43 -9.62 19.35 38.58
C LYS A 43 -10.70 19.77 39.59
N GLU A 44 -10.44 20.82 40.36
CA GLU A 44 -11.37 21.34 41.37
C GLU A 44 -12.56 22.03 40.69
N VAL A 45 -12.27 22.81 39.66
CA VAL A 45 -13.28 23.46 38.82
C VAL A 45 -14.22 22.43 38.18
N ILE A 46 -13.69 21.30 37.70
CA ILE A 46 -14.51 20.22 37.11
C ILE A 46 -15.45 19.59 38.15
N VAL A 47 -14.98 19.36 39.38
CA VAL A 47 -15.83 18.85 40.48
C VAL A 47 -16.95 19.85 40.80
N GLU A 48 -16.64 21.15 40.78
CA GLU A 48 -17.64 22.17 41.03
C GLU A 48 -18.65 22.29 39.88
N ILE A 49 -18.19 22.17 38.63
CA ILE A 49 -19.06 22.10 37.45
C ILE A 49 -20.01 20.91 37.57
N GLU A 50 -19.54 19.74 38.02
CA GLU A 50 -20.38 18.56 38.23
C GLU A 50 -21.53 18.87 39.22
N ASN A 51 -21.21 19.53 40.34
CA ASN A 51 -22.20 19.92 41.36
C ASN A 51 -23.22 20.96 40.86
N LYS A 52 -22.80 21.86 39.96
CA LYS A 52 -23.64 22.96 39.44
C LYS A 52 -24.04 22.76 37.97
N LEU A 53 -23.93 21.54 37.47
CA LEU A 53 -24.11 21.22 36.05
C LEU A 53 -25.48 21.62 35.50
N PRO A 54 -26.62 21.41 36.20
CA PRO A 54 -27.92 21.81 35.68
C PRO A 54 -28.02 23.33 35.42
N ARG A 55 -27.46 24.14 36.33
CA ARG A 55 -27.43 25.62 36.19
C ARG A 55 -26.56 26.03 35.01
N LEU A 56 -25.33 25.50 34.96
CA LEU A 56 -24.39 25.81 33.88
C LEU A 56 -24.91 25.36 32.51
N TYR A 57 -25.58 24.21 32.45
CA TYR A 57 -26.21 23.70 31.23
C TYR A 57 -27.27 24.66 30.68
N GLU A 58 -28.16 25.19 31.53
CA GLU A 58 -29.23 26.09 31.08
C GLU A 58 -28.70 27.40 30.49
N VAL A 59 -27.69 28.02 31.13
CA VAL A 59 -27.05 29.23 30.58
C VAL A 59 -26.27 28.93 29.30
N LEU A 60 -25.48 27.85 29.26
CA LEU A 60 -24.75 27.44 28.05
C LEU A 60 -25.70 27.19 26.88
N LYS A 61 -26.76 26.43 27.09
CA LYS A 61 -27.78 26.10 26.10
C LYS A 61 -28.42 27.34 25.46
N THR A 62 -28.53 28.41 26.23
CA THR A 62 -29.09 29.69 25.78
C THR A 62 -28.04 30.51 25.04
N HIS A 63 -26.85 30.67 25.61
CA HIS A 63 -25.81 31.54 25.08
C HIS A 63 -25.12 31.00 23.83
N ILE A 64 -25.01 29.69 23.64
CA ILE A 64 -24.48 29.12 22.38
C ILE A 64 -25.33 29.52 21.16
N SER A 65 -26.63 29.76 21.36
CA SER A 65 -27.56 30.21 20.32
C SER A 65 -27.75 31.74 20.31
N SER A 66 -26.89 32.50 21.00
CA SER A 66 -26.97 33.96 21.04
C SER A 66 -26.76 34.58 19.66
N LYS A 67 -27.46 35.69 19.41
CA LYS A 67 -27.23 36.52 18.20
C LYS A 67 -25.89 37.27 18.26
N ASN A 68 -25.32 37.45 19.46
CA ASN A 68 -24.00 38.01 19.62
C ASN A 68 -22.95 36.92 19.35
N SER A 69 -22.15 37.11 18.29
CA SER A 69 -21.15 36.12 17.85
C SER A 69 -20.04 35.89 18.87
N GLU A 70 -19.60 36.94 19.58
CA GLU A 70 -18.53 36.84 20.59
C GLU A 70 -19.00 36.01 21.78
N LEU A 71 -20.19 36.31 22.30
CA LEU A 71 -20.80 35.55 23.39
C LEU A 71 -21.05 34.09 22.98
N SER A 72 -21.61 33.85 21.79
CA SER A 72 -21.83 32.51 21.26
C SER A 72 -20.52 31.73 21.14
N CYS A 73 -19.45 32.35 20.62
CA CYS A 73 -18.12 31.75 20.52
C CYS A 73 -17.52 31.41 21.88
N ALA A 74 -17.60 32.32 22.86
CA ALA A 74 -17.09 32.09 24.21
C ALA A 74 -17.87 30.97 24.92
N ALA A 75 -19.19 30.96 24.79
CA ALA A 75 -20.05 29.90 25.32
C ALA A 75 -19.74 28.53 24.67
N LEU A 76 -19.58 28.48 23.35
CA LEU A 76 -19.20 27.25 22.62
C LEU A 76 -17.81 26.76 23.04
N GLN A 77 -16.86 27.67 23.25
CA GLN A 77 -15.52 27.31 23.72
C GLN A 77 -15.57 26.69 25.12
N ALA A 78 -16.25 27.33 26.08
CA ALA A 78 -16.45 26.78 27.42
C ALA A 78 -17.16 25.42 27.35
N LEU A 79 -18.21 25.31 26.52
CA LEU A 79 -18.93 24.06 26.33
C LEU A 79 -18.02 22.94 25.82
N GLY A 80 -17.17 23.18 24.82
CA GLY A 80 -16.32 22.13 24.27
C GLY A 80 -15.29 21.62 25.27
N PHE A 81 -14.75 22.47 26.15
CA PHE A 81 -13.90 22.02 27.25
C PHE A 81 -14.68 21.21 28.30
N CYS A 82 -15.90 21.62 28.63
CA CYS A 82 -16.79 20.84 29.50
C CYS A 82 -17.08 19.44 28.91
N LEU A 83 -17.47 19.37 27.64
CA LEU A 83 -17.86 18.11 26.98
C LEU A 83 -16.69 17.19 26.64
N TYR A 84 -15.46 17.72 26.62
CA TYR A 84 -14.25 16.91 26.50
C TYR A 84 -14.02 16.05 27.76
N ASN A 85 -14.57 16.44 28.91
CA ASN A 85 -14.42 15.69 30.16
C ASN A 85 -15.56 14.68 30.36
N THR A 86 -15.20 13.42 30.52
CA THR A 86 -16.16 12.31 30.70
C THR A 86 -16.97 12.41 31.99
N LYS A 87 -16.46 13.05 33.05
CA LYS A 87 -17.22 13.26 34.29
C LYS A 87 -18.41 14.18 34.06
N ILE A 88 -18.19 15.28 33.35
CA ILE A 88 -19.24 16.25 33.05
C ILE A 88 -20.27 15.65 32.10
N THR A 89 -19.84 14.94 31.04
CA THR A 89 -20.78 14.30 30.11
C THR A 89 -21.62 13.21 30.77
N SER A 90 -21.07 12.48 31.75
CA SER A 90 -21.82 11.47 32.51
C SER A 90 -22.93 12.05 33.40
N GLY A 91 -22.81 13.32 33.79
CA GLY A 91 -23.84 14.03 34.56
C GLY A 91 -25.01 14.55 33.72
N LEU A 92 -24.94 14.46 32.38
CA LEU A 92 -26.01 14.90 31.48
C LEU A 92 -26.97 13.75 31.16
N SER A 93 -28.27 14.03 31.23
CA SER A 93 -29.29 13.08 30.80
C SER A 93 -29.26 12.90 29.27
N GLU A 94 -29.72 11.75 28.77
CA GLU A 94 -29.83 11.50 27.33
C GLU A 94 -30.64 12.60 26.60
N LYS A 95 -31.72 13.08 27.22
CA LYS A 95 -32.55 14.18 26.68
C LYS A 95 -31.74 15.47 26.52
N ASN A 96 -30.93 15.82 27.50
CA ASN A 96 -30.09 17.02 27.46
C ASN A 96 -29.01 16.89 26.37
N ILE A 97 -28.41 15.71 26.22
CA ILE A 97 -27.41 15.44 25.19
C ILE A 97 -28.03 15.59 23.79
N GLN A 98 -29.19 15.00 23.55
CA GLN A 98 -29.89 15.10 22.27
C GLN A 98 -30.31 16.54 21.95
N GLU A 99 -30.85 17.28 22.91
CA GLU A 99 -31.20 18.69 22.75
C GLU A 99 -29.97 19.53 22.39
N LEU A 100 -28.86 19.31 23.08
CA LEU A 100 -27.62 20.03 22.83
C LEU A 100 -27.03 19.73 21.45
N LEU A 101 -27.02 18.46 21.03
CA LEU A 101 -26.56 18.06 19.70
C LEU A 101 -27.47 18.66 18.60
N SER A 102 -28.78 18.68 18.82
CA SER A 102 -29.72 19.35 17.91
C SER A 102 -29.40 20.85 17.76
N LYS A 103 -29.18 21.55 18.88
CA LYS A 103 -28.79 22.97 18.87
C LYS A 103 -27.46 23.19 18.16
N LEU A 104 -26.45 22.37 18.45
CA LEU A 104 -25.15 22.44 17.80
C LEU A 104 -25.27 22.24 16.29
N ASN A 105 -26.09 21.27 15.83
CA ASN A 105 -26.35 21.04 14.42
C ASN A 105 -26.95 22.28 13.71
N ASP A 106 -27.83 23.02 14.39
CA ASP A 106 -28.36 24.27 13.84
C ASP A 106 -27.33 25.40 13.85
N ILE A 107 -26.50 25.50 14.89
CA ILE A 107 -25.43 26.50 15.00
C ILE A 107 -24.33 26.27 13.95
N VAL A 108 -24.02 25.02 13.61
CA VAL A 108 -23.09 24.67 12.51
C VAL A 108 -23.52 25.30 11.18
N LYS A 109 -24.81 25.56 11.00
CA LYS A 109 -25.37 26.23 9.81
C LYS A 109 -25.31 27.77 9.93
N SER A 110 -24.63 28.34 10.92
CA SER A 110 -24.44 29.79 11.03
C SER A 110 -23.69 30.36 9.82
N SER A 111 -24.01 31.59 9.44
CA SER A 111 -23.23 32.36 8.46
C SER A 111 -21.93 32.89 9.05
N ASP A 112 -21.82 32.96 10.38
CA ASP A 112 -20.59 33.34 11.06
C ASP A 112 -19.61 32.15 11.08
N LYS A 113 -18.47 32.35 10.42
CA LYS A 113 -17.41 31.36 10.30
C LYS A 113 -16.83 30.92 11.64
N ASN A 114 -16.65 31.84 12.59
CA ASN A 114 -16.05 31.52 13.89
C ASN A 114 -17.02 30.68 14.73
N VAL A 115 -18.30 31.08 14.74
CA VAL A 115 -19.37 30.32 15.42
C VAL A 115 -19.51 28.91 14.83
N CYS A 116 -19.57 28.80 13.49
CA CYS A 116 -19.62 27.51 12.79
C CYS A 116 -18.42 26.62 13.15
N THR A 117 -17.20 27.18 13.07
CA THR A 117 -15.96 26.46 13.40
C THR A 117 -15.96 25.96 14.84
N ARG A 118 -16.37 26.82 15.79
CA ARG A 118 -16.44 26.45 17.21
C ARG A 118 -17.47 25.37 17.46
N ALA A 119 -18.64 25.43 16.83
CA ALA A 119 -19.67 24.40 16.97
C ALA A 119 -19.20 23.04 16.42
N LEU A 120 -18.55 23.02 15.24
CA LEU A 120 -17.94 21.80 14.70
C LEU A 120 -16.87 21.24 15.65
N TRP A 121 -16.02 22.11 16.20
CA TRP A 121 -15.02 21.70 17.19
C TRP A 121 -15.67 21.06 18.41
N VAL A 122 -16.73 21.64 18.97
CA VAL A 122 -17.49 21.05 20.10
C VAL A 122 -18.00 19.65 19.76
N ILE A 123 -18.64 19.48 18.60
CA ILE A 123 -19.13 18.16 18.14
C ILE A 123 -17.99 17.15 17.98
N SER A 124 -16.80 17.60 17.55
CA SER A 124 -15.62 16.73 17.39
C SER A 124 -14.94 16.35 18.71
N LYS A 125 -15.15 17.12 19.78
CA LYS A 125 -14.47 16.96 21.07
C LYS A 125 -15.31 16.32 22.17
N GLN A 126 -16.63 16.26 22.00
CA GLN A 126 -17.50 15.66 23.00
C GLN A 126 -17.15 14.19 23.29
N THR A 127 -17.48 13.77 24.52
CA THR A 127 -17.30 12.41 25.04
C THR A 127 -18.64 11.79 25.46
N PHE A 128 -19.71 12.08 24.73
CA PHE A 128 -21.03 11.52 24.97
C PHE A 128 -21.07 9.99 24.75
N PRO A 129 -22.03 9.29 25.38
CA PRO A 129 -22.24 7.87 25.17
C PRO A 129 -22.51 7.54 23.70
N THR A 130 -21.90 6.44 23.23
CA THR A 130 -21.92 6.00 21.83
C THR A 130 -23.33 5.70 21.33
N GLU A 131 -24.21 5.23 22.21
CA GLU A 131 -25.60 4.90 21.93
C GLU A 131 -26.42 6.15 21.59
N VAL A 132 -26.12 7.28 22.24
CA VAL A 132 -26.81 8.55 22.02
C VAL A 132 -26.30 9.22 20.76
N VAL A 133 -24.97 9.23 20.56
CA VAL A 133 -24.35 9.78 19.34
C VAL A 133 -24.83 9.04 18.10
N GLY A 134 -24.91 7.70 18.16
CA GLY A 134 -25.40 6.87 17.05
C GLY A 134 -26.78 7.29 16.54
N LYS A 135 -27.70 7.68 17.43
CA LYS A 135 -29.06 8.11 17.07
C LYS A 135 -29.10 9.42 16.25
N VAL A 136 -28.07 10.26 16.36
CA VAL A 136 -28.03 11.58 15.72
C VAL A 136 -27.02 11.70 14.58
N VAL A 137 -26.28 10.62 14.25
CA VAL A 137 -25.27 10.61 13.16
C VAL A 137 -25.84 11.18 11.87
N SER A 138 -27.01 10.68 11.41
CA SER A 138 -27.64 11.17 10.18
C SER A 138 -27.88 12.68 10.20
N SER A 139 -28.38 13.23 11.31
CA SER A 139 -28.64 14.68 11.44
C SER A 139 -27.36 15.52 11.44
N ILE A 140 -26.28 14.99 12.00
CA ILE A 140 -24.96 15.64 11.94
C ILE A 140 -24.45 15.64 10.49
N ILE A 141 -24.57 14.52 9.77
CA ILE A 141 -24.19 14.45 8.35
C ILE A 141 -25.02 15.42 7.50
N ASP A 142 -26.34 15.54 7.73
CA ASP A 142 -27.19 16.54 7.05
C ASP A 142 -26.61 17.96 7.23
N SER A 143 -26.19 18.28 8.45
CA SER A 143 -25.63 19.60 8.77
C SER A 143 -24.28 19.83 8.09
N LEU A 144 -23.43 18.80 8.01
CA LEU A 144 -22.16 18.87 7.29
C LEU A 144 -22.34 19.04 5.77
N GLU A 145 -23.33 18.37 5.17
CA GLU A 145 -23.66 18.54 3.76
C GLU A 145 -24.12 19.97 3.46
N VAL A 146 -24.91 20.59 4.35
CA VAL A 146 -25.30 22.00 4.22
C VAL A 146 -24.08 22.93 4.29
N VAL A 147 -23.14 22.67 5.19
CA VAL A 147 -21.89 23.46 5.27
C VAL A 147 -21.05 23.31 4.02
N PHE A 148 -20.90 22.09 3.51
CA PHE A 148 -20.09 21.80 2.34
C PHE A 148 -20.66 22.39 1.05
N ASN A 149 -21.98 22.48 0.91
CA ASN A 149 -22.65 23.03 -0.26
C ASN A 149 -22.75 24.57 -0.27
N ARG A 150 -22.26 25.27 0.75
CA ARG A 150 -22.19 26.75 0.75
C ARG A 150 -21.10 27.22 -0.21
N GLY A 151 -21.49 27.46 -1.46
CA GLY A 151 -20.59 27.81 -2.57
C GLY A 151 -19.80 29.12 -2.46
N GLU A 152 -19.88 29.88 -1.36
CA GLU A 152 -19.25 31.22 -1.30
C GLU A 152 -18.02 31.34 -0.39
N ILE A 153 -17.75 30.44 0.56
CA ILE A 153 -16.49 30.48 1.35
C ILE A 153 -16.13 29.06 1.80
N HIS A 154 -15.36 28.31 1.01
CA HIS A 154 -14.67 27.10 1.51
C HIS A 154 -13.53 27.54 2.45
N SER A 155 -13.89 27.75 3.71
CA SER A 155 -12.92 28.06 4.76
C SER A 155 -12.17 26.79 5.13
N ALA A 156 -10.87 26.76 4.84
CA ALA A 156 -9.99 25.64 5.20
C ALA A 156 -10.10 25.24 6.70
N VAL A 157 -10.39 26.18 7.59
CA VAL A 157 -10.58 25.90 9.02
C VAL A 157 -11.90 25.15 9.27
N VAL A 158 -12.97 25.51 8.54
CA VAL A 158 -14.27 24.85 8.64
C VAL A 158 -14.17 23.43 8.06
N ASP A 159 -13.52 23.27 6.91
CA ASP A 159 -13.29 21.95 6.30
C ASP A 159 -12.45 21.05 7.22
N TYR A 160 -11.44 21.62 7.88
CA TYR A 160 -10.63 20.89 8.86
C TYR A 160 -11.45 20.40 10.06
N GLU A 161 -12.31 21.25 10.63
CA GLU A 161 -13.16 20.85 11.75
C GLU A 161 -14.28 19.89 11.33
N ALA A 162 -14.85 20.04 10.12
CA ALA A 162 -15.79 19.08 9.57
C ALA A 162 -15.16 17.68 9.44
N LEU A 163 -13.91 17.60 9.00
CA LEU A 163 -13.15 16.33 8.98
C LEU A 163 -12.94 15.77 10.39
N ASN A 164 -12.71 16.62 11.40
CA ASN A 164 -12.61 16.16 12.80
C ASN A 164 -13.93 15.58 13.30
N VAL A 165 -15.07 16.17 12.92
CA VAL A 165 -16.39 15.60 13.22
C VAL A 165 -16.55 14.22 12.59
N ILE A 166 -16.25 14.06 11.30
CA ILE A 166 -16.34 12.75 10.63
C ILE A 166 -15.46 11.70 11.30
N ILE A 167 -14.20 12.05 11.63
CA ILE A 167 -13.28 11.15 12.35
C ILE A 167 -13.86 10.77 13.71
N ARG A 168 -14.38 11.74 14.46
CA ARG A 168 -14.97 11.49 15.78
C ARG A 168 -16.18 10.56 15.70
N LEU A 169 -17.04 10.75 14.70
CA LEU A 169 -18.21 9.88 14.49
C LEU A 169 -17.80 8.46 14.09
N MET A 170 -16.74 8.27 13.31
CA MET A 170 -16.23 6.94 12.98
C MET A 170 -15.70 6.21 14.22
N GLU A 171 -15.06 6.93 15.14
CA GLU A 171 -14.58 6.37 16.42
C GLU A 171 -15.74 5.98 17.36
N GLN A 172 -16.79 6.80 17.44
CA GLN A 172 -17.88 6.62 18.40
C GLN A 172 -19.05 5.76 17.88
N ALA A 173 -19.36 5.83 16.58
CA ALA A 173 -20.55 5.23 15.99
C ALA A 173 -20.24 4.56 14.64
N PRO A 174 -19.32 3.56 14.59
CA PRO A 174 -18.88 2.94 13.34
C PRO A 174 -20.00 2.24 12.56
N VAL A 175 -21.02 1.71 13.24
CA VAL A 175 -22.17 1.04 12.61
C VAL A 175 -22.96 2.04 11.77
N GLN A 176 -23.40 3.14 12.39
CA GLN A 176 -24.17 4.19 11.74
C GLN A 176 -23.32 4.94 10.69
N MET A 177 -22.03 5.12 10.94
CA MET A 177 -21.11 5.67 9.92
C MET A 177 -20.91 4.72 8.73
N GLY A 178 -21.03 3.40 8.91
CA GLY A 178 -21.08 2.43 7.81
C GLY A 178 -22.35 2.58 6.96
N GLU A 179 -23.49 2.77 7.62
CA GLU A 179 -24.78 3.03 6.96
C GLU A 179 -24.73 4.34 6.13
N GLU A 180 -24.16 5.40 6.70
CA GLU A 180 -24.06 6.73 6.06
C GLU A 180 -22.81 6.89 5.16
N SER A 181 -22.04 5.82 4.92
CA SER A 181 -20.76 5.85 4.19
C SER A 181 -20.79 6.55 2.83
N VAL A 182 -21.85 6.34 2.06
CA VAL A 182 -22.03 6.94 0.73
C VAL A 182 -22.15 8.46 0.80
N ARG A 183 -22.72 9.00 1.88
CA ARG A 183 -22.93 10.43 2.05
C ARG A 183 -21.64 11.13 2.49
N TRP A 184 -21.04 10.68 3.59
CA TRP A 184 -19.82 11.34 4.07
C TRP A 184 -18.60 11.09 3.16
N ALA A 185 -18.59 10.03 2.34
CA ALA A 185 -17.56 9.86 1.31
C ALA A 185 -17.52 11.02 0.31
N LYS A 186 -18.68 11.58 -0.06
CA LYS A 186 -18.78 12.75 -0.96
C LYS A 186 -18.17 14.00 -0.34
N LEU A 187 -18.11 14.07 0.99
CA LEU A 187 -17.48 15.16 1.74
C LEU A 187 -15.97 14.93 1.87
N VAL A 188 -15.55 13.72 2.24
CA VAL A 188 -14.14 13.41 2.54
C VAL A 188 -13.28 13.29 1.29
N ILE A 189 -13.74 12.58 0.25
CA ILE A 189 -12.91 12.27 -0.93
C ILE A 189 -12.42 13.55 -1.63
N PRO A 190 -13.25 14.59 -1.88
CA PRO A 190 -12.75 15.83 -2.48
C PRO A 190 -11.71 16.58 -1.64
N LEU A 191 -11.75 16.44 -0.31
CA LEU A 191 -10.87 17.16 0.59
C LEU A 191 -9.44 16.61 0.63
N VAL A 192 -9.20 15.38 0.15
CA VAL A 192 -7.84 14.81 0.06
C VAL A 192 -6.96 15.52 -0.97
N VAL A 193 -7.54 16.37 -1.82
CA VAL A 193 -6.80 17.22 -2.77
C VAL A 193 -6.96 18.71 -2.46
N HIS A 194 -7.41 19.06 -1.25
CA HIS A 194 -7.57 20.44 -0.84
C HIS A 194 -6.22 21.21 -0.88
N SER A 195 -6.27 22.49 -1.24
CA SER A 195 -5.08 23.34 -1.41
C SER A 195 -4.32 23.57 -0.08
N ALA A 196 -5.06 23.74 1.02
CA ALA A 196 -4.47 23.84 2.36
C ALA A 196 -3.96 22.48 2.86
N GLN A 197 -2.68 22.44 3.20
CA GLN A 197 -1.98 21.21 3.61
C GLN A 197 -2.62 20.51 4.81
N LYS A 198 -2.98 21.25 5.86
CA LYS A 198 -3.62 20.68 7.05
C LYS A 198 -4.94 19.96 6.71
N VAL A 199 -5.70 20.48 5.75
CA VAL A 199 -7.00 19.91 5.34
C VAL A 199 -6.79 18.63 4.56
N HIS A 200 -5.92 18.62 3.53
CA HIS A 200 -5.73 17.40 2.76
C HIS A 200 -5.11 16.26 3.57
N LEU A 201 -4.19 16.57 4.49
CA LEU A 201 -3.58 15.56 5.37
C LEU A 201 -4.63 14.94 6.30
N ARG A 202 -5.53 15.78 6.81
CA ARG A 202 -6.64 15.33 7.64
C ARG A 202 -7.67 14.55 6.85
N GLY A 203 -7.95 14.95 5.61
CA GLY A 203 -8.81 14.24 4.67
C GLY A 203 -8.28 12.85 4.35
N ALA A 204 -6.97 12.72 4.11
CA ALA A 204 -6.30 11.44 3.91
C ALA A 204 -6.41 10.54 5.16
N THR A 205 -6.24 11.12 6.36
CA THR A 205 -6.41 10.41 7.63
C THR A 205 -7.84 9.88 7.78
N ALA A 206 -8.84 10.71 7.49
CA ALA A 206 -10.25 10.31 7.52
C ALA A 206 -10.55 9.20 6.50
N LEU A 207 -10.00 9.32 5.28
CA LEU A 207 -10.17 8.32 4.22
C LEU A 207 -9.54 6.96 4.59
N GLU A 208 -8.35 6.98 5.17
CA GLU A 208 -7.64 5.77 5.61
C GLU A 208 -8.37 5.09 6.78
N MET A 209 -8.77 5.86 7.81
CA MET A 209 -9.52 5.36 8.96
C MET A 209 -10.89 4.80 8.54
N GLY A 210 -11.58 5.48 7.63
CA GLY A 210 -12.92 5.09 7.15
C GLY A 210 -12.92 3.96 6.13
N MET A 211 -11.76 3.49 5.67
CA MET A 211 -11.65 2.49 4.62
C MET A 211 -12.47 1.21 4.90
N PRO A 212 -12.46 0.60 6.10
CA PRO A 212 -13.26 -0.59 6.37
C PRO A 212 -14.76 -0.37 6.20
N LEU A 213 -15.26 0.84 6.53
CA LEU A 213 -16.67 1.21 6.38
C LEU A 213 -17.03 1.46 4.92
N LEU A 214 -16.17 2.17 4.18
CA LEU A 214 -16.38 2.48 2.76
C LEU A 214 -16.45 1.21 1.91
N LEU A 215 -15.66 0.19 2.24
CA LEU A 215 -15.62 -1.07 1.49
C LEU A 215 -16.89 -1.92 1.66
N GLN A 216 -17.70 -1.68 2.70
CA GLN A 216 -19.01 -2.35 2.84
C GLN A 216 -19.98 -1.96 1.72
N LYS A 217 -19.88 -0.72 1.22
CA LYS A 217 -20.66 -0.20 0.09
C LYS A 217 -19.78 0.14 -1.12
N GLN A 218 -18.73 -0.66 -1.36
CA GLN A 218 -17.66 -0.36 -2.34
C GLN A 218 -18.19 0.00 -3.73
N GLN A 219 -19.26 -0.64 -4.23
CA GLN A 219 -19.78 -0.36 -5.58
C GLN A 219 -20.29 1.09 -5.72
N GLU A 220 -21.06 1.57 -4.76
CA GLU A 220 -21.59 2.94 -4.75
C GLU A 220 -20.46 3.96 -4.56
N ILE A 221 -19.54 3.67 -3.64
CA ILE A 221 -18.35 4.51 -3.38
C ILE A 221 -17.43 4.56 -4.60
N ALA A 222 -17.23 3.44 -5.30
CA ALA A 222 -16.43 3.38 -6.52
C ALA A 222 -17.04 4.26 -7.62
N SER A 223 -18.36 4.26 -7.79
CA SER A 223 -19.04 5.13 -8.76
C SER A 223 -18.79 6.62 -8.46
N ILE A 224 -18.90 7.03 -7.20
CA ILE A 224 -18.63 8.41 -6.77
C ILE A 224 -17.15 8.74 -6.98
N THR A 225 -16.26 7.82 -6.61
CA THR A 225 -14.80 8.00 -6.73
C THR A 225 -14.38 8.11 -8.19
N GLU A 226 -14.91 7.29 -9.10
CA GLU A 226 -14.63 7.35 -10.54
C GLU A 226 -15.09 8.69 -11.13
N GLN A 227 -16.29 9.15 -10.77
CA GLN A 227 -16.78 10.47 -11.19
C GLN A 227 -15.88 11.61 -10.69
N LEU A 228 -15.48 11.59 -9.42
CA LEU A 228 -14.60 12.61 -8.85
C LEU A 228 -13.19 12.55 -9.46
N MET A 229 -12.68 11.35 -9.74
CA MET A 229 -11.38 11.15 -10.39
C MET A 229 -11.33 11.79 -11.77
N THR A 230 -12.34 11.53 -12.59
CA THR A 230 -12.42 12.04 -13.97
C THR A 230 -12.68 13.53 -14.03
N THR A 231 -13.41 14.10 -13.07
CA THR A 231 -13.79 15.52 -13.09
C THR A 231 -12.79 16.44 -12.41
N LYS A 232 -12.12 16.01 -11.33
CA LYS A 232 -11.29 16.91 -10.50
C LYS A 232 -10.05 16.27 -9.87
N LEU A 233 -10.14 15.09 -9.28
CA LEU A 233 -9.06 14.59 -8.40
C LEU A 233 -7.77 14.34 -9.17
N LEU A 234 -7.82 13.79 -10.39
CA LEU A 234 -6.59 13.49 -11.13
C LEU A 234 -5.77 14.74 -11.43
N SER A 235 -6.40 15.83 -11.85
CA SER A 235 -5.69 17.08 -12.16
C SER A 235 -5.12 17.74 -10.90
N GLU A 236 -5.86 17.73 -9.78
CA GLU A 236 -5.37 18.27 -8.51
C GLU A 236 -4.26 17.40 -7.87
N LEU A 237 -4.34 16.07 -7.99
CA LEU A 237 -3.26 15.16 -7.55
C LEU A 237 -1.98 15.39 -8.37
N GLN A 238 -2.10 15.60 -9.68
CA GLN A 238 -0.95 15.96 -10.52
C GLN A 238 -0.34 17.30 -10.09
N LYS A 239 -1.16 18.32 -9.80
CA LYS A 239 -0.66 19.60 -9.27
C LYS A 239 0.07 19.42 -7.94
N LEU A 240 -0.52 18.69 -6.98
CA LEU A 240 0.13 18.39 -5.70
C LEU A 240 1.47 17.67 -5.89
N PHE A 241 1.53 16.71 -6.80
CA PHE A 241 2.77 16.01 -7.14
C PHE A 241 3.85 16.99 -7.63
N MET A 242 3.50 17.91 -8.53
CA MET A 242 4.44 18.92 -9.04
C MET A 242 4.85 19.95 -7.99
N SER A 243 4.02 20.16 -6.96
CA SER A 243 4.27 21.05 -5.82
C SER A 243 4.93 20.35 -4.62
N LYS A 244 5.84 19.40 -4.85
CA LYS A 244 6.64 18.72 -3.80
C LYS A 244 5.84 17.89 -2.78
N ASN A 245 4.65 17.41 -3.18
CA ASN A 245 3.84 16.47 -2.38
C ASN A 245 3.84 15.06 -2.99
N GLU A 246 4.91 14.66 -3.67
CA GLU A 246 5.02 13.37 -4.38
C GLU A 246 4.72 12.18 -3.46
N THR A 247 5.34 12.15 -2.27
CA THR A 247 5.13 11.11 -1.25
C THR A 247 3.68 11.01 -0.81
N TYR A 248 3.01 12.15 -0.63
CA TYR A 248 1.60 12.20 -0.21
C TYR A 248 0.69 11.61 -1.30
N VAL A 249 0.87 12.05 -2.55
CA VAL A 249 0.08 11.57 -3.69
C VAL A 249 0.25 10.07 -3.90
N LEU A 250 1.48 9.55 -3.85
CA LEU A 250 1.71 8.10 -3.99
C LEU A 250 1.20 7.28 -2.79
N LYS A 251 1.08 7.88 -1.60
CA LYS A 251 0.45 7.21 -0.44
C LYS A 251 -1.09 7.18 -0.53
N LEU A 252 -1.70 8.13 -1.23
CA LEU A 252 -3.14 8.09 -1.52
C LEU A 252 -3.50 7.04 -2.58
N TRP A 253 -2.58 6.74 -3.49
CA TRP A 253 -2.81 5.81 -4.60
C TRP A 253 -3.44 4.46 -4.15
N PRO A 254 -2.86 3.73 -3.17
CA PRO A 254 -3.45 2.48 -2.69
C PRO A 254 -4.88 2.63 -2.17
N LEU A 255 -5.22 3.77 -1.56
CA LEU A 255 -6.57 4.02 -1.04
C LEU A 255 -7.56 4.11 -2.20
N PHE A 256 -7.23 4.87 -3.25
CA PHE A 256 -8.09 5.00 -4.43
C PHE A 256 -8.24 3.69 -5.20
N VAL A 257 -7.15 2.94 -5.39
CA VAL A 257 -7.21 1.63 -6.04
C VAL A 257 -8.13 0.67 -5.27
N ARG A 258 -8.11 0.75 -3.93
CA ARG A 258 -8.98 -0.05 -3.06
C ARG A 258 -10.43 0.40 -3.11
N LEU A 259 -10.73 1.70 -3.12
CA LEU A 259 -12.09 2.22 -3.26
C LEU A 259 -12.71 1.85 -4.60
N LEU A 260 -11.94 1.98 -5.69
CA LEU A 260 -12.43 1.70 -7.05
C LEU A 260 -12.66 0.20 -7.29
N GLY A 261 -11.91 -0.69 -6.62
CA GLY A 261 -12.16 -2.13 -6.65
C GLY A 261 -12.29 -2.69 -8.07
N LYS A 262 -13.33 -3.51 -8.30
CA LYS A 262 -13.60 -4.16 -9.59
C LYS A 262 -13.97 -3.19 -10.72
N THR A 263 -14.27 -1.92 -10.43
CA THR A 263 -14.51 -0.90 -11.48
C THR A 263 -13.29 -0.73 -12.39
N LEU A 264 -12.08 -0.90 -11.84
CA LEU A 264 -10.81 -0.86 -12.61
C LEU A 264 -10.66 -2.02 -13.61
N HIS A 265 -11.45 -3.09 -13.46
CA HIS A 265 -11.36 -4.27 -14.32
C HIS A 265 -12.06 -4.03 -15.67
N ARG A 266 -13.09 -3.18 -15.69
CA ARG A 266 -13.97 -2.96 -16.85
C ARG A 266 -13.44 -1.88 -17.81
N SER A 267 -12.91 -0.77 -17.29
CA SER A 267 -12.53 0.38 -18.11
C SER A 267 -11.02 0.47 -18.34
N GLY A 268 -10.59 0.19 -19.58
CA GLY A 268 -9.19 0.31 -19.99
C GLY A 268 -8.69 1.76 -20.12
N SER A 269 -9.57 2.71 -20.43
CA SER A 269 -9.23 4.14 -20.54
C SER A 269 -9.12 4.81 -19.17
N PHE A 270 -10.07 4.53 -18.27
CA PHE A 270 -10.06 5.13 -16.92
C PHE A 270 -8.84 4.69 -16.12
N ILE A 271 -8.51 3.39 -16.14
CA ILE A 271 -7.29 2.91 -15.48
C ILE A 271 -6.05 3.60 -16.07
N ASN A 272 -5.97 3.82 -17.38
CA ASN A 272 -4.83 4.53 -17.97
C ASN A 272 -4.67 5.94 -17.45
N SER A 273 -5.76 6.69 -17.29
CA SER A 273 -5.72 8.03 -16.67
C SER A 273 -5.23 7.96 -15.22
N LEU A 274 -5.63 6.93 -14.47
CA LEU A 274 -5.14 6.70 -13.12
C LEU A 274 -3.63 6.40 -13.15
N LEU A 275 -3.17 5.44 -13.97
CA LEU A 275 -1.75 5.03 -14.08
C LEU A 275 -0.79 6.18 -14.38
N GLN A 276 -1.25 7.27 -15.02
CA GLN A 276 -0.42 8.46 -15.22
C GLN A 276 0.13 9.04 -13.91
N LEU A 277 -0.61 8.95 -12.80
CA LEU A 277 -0.11 9.38 -11.48
C LEU A 277 1.06 8.52 -11.02
N GLU A 278 0.94 7.21 -11.17
CA GLU A 278 1.97 6.26 -10.77
C GLU A 278 3.23 6.35 -11.65
N GLU A 279 3.04 6.64 -12.95
CA GLU A 279 4.15 6.94 -13.86
C GLU A 279 5.00 8.12 -13.40
N LEU A 280 4.41 9.15 -12.79
CA LEU A 280 5.16 10.27 -12.22
C LEU A 280 6.10 9.80 -11.12
N GLY A 281 5.63 8.87 -10.28
CA GLY A 281 6.43 8.23 -9.24
C GLY A 281 7.64 7.48 -9.81
N PHE A 282 7.41 6.65 -10.82
CA PHE A 282 8.46 5.87 -11.48
C PHE A 282 9.47 6.71 -12.28
N ARG A 283 9.03 7.83 -12.86
CA ARG A 283 9.89 8.78 -13.60
C ARG A 283 10.64 9.75 -12.69
N SER A 284 10.29 9.85 -11.41
CA SER A 284 10.96 10.75 -10.47
C SER A 284 12.46 10.45 -10.36
N GLY A 285 13.30 11.48 -10.33
CA GLY A 285 14.74 11.32 -10.11
C GLY A 285 15.10 10.88 -8.68
N ALA A 286 14.19 11.07 -7.71
CA ALA A 286 14.43 10.80 -6.30
C ALA A 286 14.26 9.31 -5.97
N PRO A 287 15.28 8.62 -5.42
CA PRO A 287 15.19 7.20 -5.08
C PRO A 287 14.05 6.88 -4.11
N ILE A 288 13.80 7.74 -3.14
CA ILE A 288 12.72 7.54 -2.15
C ILE A 288 11.34 7.55 -2.82
N ILE A 289 11.11 8.41 -3.81
CA ILE A 289 9.83 8.50 -4.52
C ILE A 289 9.61 7.27 -5.39
N LYS A 290 10.64 6.80 -6.12
CA LYS A 290 10.57 5.53 -6.86
C LYS A 290 10.29 4.34 -5.94
N LYS A 291 10.89 4.32 -4.74
CA LYS A 291 10.65 3.27 -3.73
C LYS A 291 9.18 3.23 -3.34
N ILE A 292 8.58 4.39 -3.04
CA ILE A 292 7.16 4.49 -2.68
C ILE A 292 6.27 4.04 -3.84
N ALA A 293 6.59 4.40 -5.09
CA ALA A 293 5.85 3.96 -6.27
C ALA A 293 5.86 2.42 -6.40
N PHE A 294 7.03 1.78 -6.26
CA PHE A 294 7.09 0.31 -6.25
C PHE A 294 6.20 -0.30 -5.16
N ILE A 295 6.23 0.24 -3.94
CA ILE A 295 5.37 -0.26 -2.85
C ILE A 295 3.88 -0.05 -3.16
N ALA A 296 3.51 1.13 -3.67
CA ALA A 296 2.15 1.47 -4.05
C ALA A 296 1.61 0.54 -5.16
N TRP A 297 2.48 0.06 -6.04
CA TRP A 297 2.16 -0.91 -7.10
C TRP A 297 1.53 -2.22 -6.58
N LYS A 298 1.87 -2.65 -5.35
CA LYS A 298 1.24 -3.82 -4.72
C LYS A 298 -0.29 -3.71 -4.67
N SER A 299 -0.82 -2.50 -4.48
CA SER A 299 -2.26 -2.27 -4.44
C SER A 299 -2.95 -2.60 -5.78
N LEU A 300 -2.27 -2.41 -6.92
CA LEU A 300 -2.82 -2.76 -8.23
C LEU A 300 -2.76 -4.28 -8.47
N ILE A 301 -1.71 -4.94 -7.98
CA ILE A 301 -1.62 -6.41 -7.95
C ILE A 301 -2.81 -6.96 -7.14
N ASP A 302 -3.04 -6.44 -5.93
CA ASP A 302 -4.17 -6.83 -5.08
C ASP A 302 -5.51 -6.61 -5.76
N ASN A 303 -5.68 -5.48 -6.43
CA ASN A 303 -6.92 -5.16 -7.13
C ASN A 303 -7.20 -6.16 -8.26
N PHE A 304 -6.21 -6.50 -9.09
CA PHE A 304 -6.42 -7.50 -10.14
C PHE A 304 -6.60 -8.91 -9.57
N ALA A 305 -5.97 -9.21 -8.44
CA ALA A 305 -6.14 -10.47 -7.73
C ALA A 305 -7.55 -10.65 -7.11
N LEU A 306 -8.41 -9.63 -7.11
CA LEU A 306 -9.84 -9.78 -6.78
C LEU A 306 -10.60 -10.69 -7.77
N ASN A 307 -10.02 -10.96 -8.95
CA ASN A 307 -10.49 -11.96 -9.89
C ASN A 307 -9.29 -12.66 -10.56
N PRO A 308 -9.04 -13.96 -10.29
CA PRO A 308 -7.92 -14.70 -10.86
C PRO A 308 -7.83 -14.63 -12.39
N GLU A 309 -8.96 -14.61 -13.11
CA GLU A 309 -8.98 -14.48 -14.58
C GLU A 309 -8.45 -13.11 -15.05
N ILE A 310 -8.75 -12.05 -14.29
CA ILE A 310 -8.25 -10.70 -14.58
C ILE A 310 -6.75 -10.65 -14.33
N LEU A 311 -6.29 -11.14 -13.17
CA LEU A 311 -4.86 -11.18 -12.83
C LEU A 311 -4.04 -11.97 -13.86
N CYS A 312 -4.52 -13.16 -14.24
CA CYS A 312 -3.82 -14.06 -15.15
C CYS A 312 -3.99 -13.70 -16.63
N SER A 313 -4.85 -12.72 -16.96
CA SER A 313 -4.99 -12.29 -18.35
C SER A 313 -3.67 -11.69 -18.87
N ALA A 314 -3.24 -12.13 -20.05
CA ALA A 314 -1.98 -11.70 -20.66
C ALA A 314 -1.83 -10.16 -20.70
N LYS A 315 -2.94 -9.45 -20.94
CA LYS A 315 -3.00 -7.98 -20.98
C LYS A 315 -2.71 -7.34 -19.62
N ARG A 316 -3.36 -7.82 -18.55
CA ARG A 316 -3.20 -7.23 -17.20
C ARG A 316 -1.90 -7.66 -16.56
N LEU A 317 -1.48 -8.91 -16.77
CA LEU A 317 -0.20 -9.39 -16.30
C LEU A 317 0.96 -8.63 -16.97
N LYS A 318 0.87 -8.36 -18.29
CA LYS A 318 1.85 -7.52 -18.98
C LYS A 318 1.92 -6.09 -18.42
N LEU A 319 0.77 -5.51 -18.03
CA LEU A 319 0.74 -4.21 -17.37
C LEU A 319 1.46 -4.26 -16.02
N LEU A 320 1.16 -5.24 -15.16
CA LEU A 320 1.80 -5.39 -13.85
C LEU A 320 3.31 -5.61 -13.96
N MET A 321 3.73 -6.37 -14.96
CA MET A 321 5.14 -6.66 -15.24
C MET A 321 5.89 -5.46 -15.81
N GLN A 322 5.21 -4.44 -16.34
CA GLN A 322 5.87 -3.35 -17.04
C GLN A 322 6.90 -2.60 -16.18
N PRO A 323 6.55 -2.02 -15.02
CA PRO A 323 7.54 -1.36 -14.17
C PRO A 323 8.58 -2.33 -13.59
N LEU A 324 8.20 -3.59 -13.37
CA LEU A 324 9.07 -4.64 -12.84
C LEU A 324 10.13 -5.05 -13.88
N SER A 325 9.80 -5.16 -15.15
CA SER A 325 10.77 -5.56 -16.18
C SER A 325 11.55 -4.36 -16.74
N SER A 326 10.90 -3.21 -16.97
CA SER A 326 11.52 -2.13 -17.74
C SER A 326 12.24 -1.08 -16.89
N ILE A 327 11.88 -0.89 -15.62
CA ILE A 327 12.53 0.14 -14.79
C ILE A 327 13.87 -0.38 -14.30
N HIS A 328 14.90 0.35 -14.67
CA HIS A 328 16.24 0.15 -14.16
C HIS A 328 16.47 0.90 -12.84
N VAL A 329 17.04 0.20 -11.86
CA VAL A 329 17.29 0.73 -10.51
C VAL A 329 18.79 0.69 -10.24
N ARG A 330 19.33 1.76 -9.65
CA ARG A 330 20.78 1.95 -9.47
C ARG A 330 21.27 1.68 -8.05
N THR A 331 20.35 1.47 -7.10
CA THR A 331 20.68 1.27 -5.69
C THR A 331 20.14 -0.07 -5.22
N GLU A 332 20.88 -0.70 -4.32
CA GLU A 332 20.49 -1.96 -3.67
C GLU A 332 19.10 -1.86 -3.03
N ALA A 333 18.83 -0.80 -2.27
CA ALA A 333 17.52 -0.61 -1.63
C ALA A 333 16.35 -0.58 -2.62
N LEU A 334 16.53 0.00 -3.81
CA LEU A 334 15.51 -0.01 -4.86
C LEU A 334 15.40 -1.37 -5.54
N ALA A 335 16.51 -2.07 -5.76
CA ALA A 335 16.53 -3.43 -6.29
C ALA A 335 15.79 -4.40 -5.36
N LEU A 336 16.03 -4.32 -4.05
CA LEU A 336 15.31 -5.09 -3.03
C LEU A 336 13.81 -4.79 -3.04
N THR A 337 13.42 -3.51 -3.03
CA THR A 337 12.00 -3.13 -3.05
C THR A 337 11.31 -3.63 -4.33
N LYS A 338 11.97 -3.49 -5.48
CA LYS A 338 11.46 -3.96 -6.77
C LYS A 338 11.27 -5.47 -6.76
N LEU A 339 12.24 -6.23 -6.23
CA LEU A 339 12.18 -7.68 -6.11
C LEU A 339 11.07 -8.10 -5.15
N GLU A 340 10.92 -7.45 -4.00
CA GLU A 340 9.85 -7.71 -3.04
C GLU A 340 8.46 -7.55 -3.67
N VAL A 341 8.25 -6.50 -4.47
CA VAL A 341 6.99 -6.26 -5.19
C VAL A 341 6.78 -7.27 -6.31
N TRP A 342 7.85 -7.69 -6.98
CA TRP A 342 7.79 -8.75 -7.98
C TRP A 342 7.44 -10.10 -7.34
N TRP A 343 8.09 -10.45 -6.24
CA TRP A 343 7.80 -11.65 -5.45
C TRP A 343 6.35 -11.65 -4.95
N TYR A 344 5.86 -10.51 -4.51
CA TYR A 344 4.46 -10.33 -4.15
C TYR A 344 3.49 -10.68 -5.29
N LEU A 345 3.83 -10.35 -6.56
CA LEU A 345 3.04 -10.80 -7.72
C LEU A 345 3.04 -12.33 -7.86
N LEU A 346 4.18 -12.99 -7.64
CA LEU A 346 4.25 -14.46 -7.69
C LEU A 346 3.32 -15.09 -6.64
N MET A 347 3.36 -14.56 -5.41
CA MET A 347 2.47 -14.98 -4.33
C MET A 347 0.99 -14.84 -4.72
N ARG A 348 0.61 -13.71 -5.32
CA ARG A 348 -0.78 -13.45 -5.72
C ARG A 348 -1.26 -14.27 -6.92
N LEU A 349 -0.36 -14.81 -7.74
CA LEU A 349 -0.72 -15.74 -8.82
C LEU A 349 -1.08 -17.14 -8.30
N GLY A 350 -0.56 -17.52 -7.12
CA GLY A 350 -0.86 -18.78 -6.45
C GLY A 350 -0.77 -20.00 -7.39
N PRO A 351 -1.84 -20.79 -7.55
CA PRO A 351 -1.82 -22.01 -8.37
C PRO A 351 -1.68 -21.73 -9.88
N HIS A 352 -1.86 -20.49 -10.33
CA HIS A 352 -1.67 -20.09 -11.73
C HIS A 352 -0.23 -19.69 -12.05
N LEU A 353 0.66 -19.66 -11.05
CA LEU A 353 2.06 -19.29 -11.27
C LEU A 353 2.78 -20.18 -12.30
N PRO A 354 2.65 -21.52 -12.30
CA PRO A 354 3.33 -22.37 -13.29
C PRO A 354 2.92 -22.04 -14.73
N ALA A 355 1.63 -21.75 -14.97
CA ALA A 355 1.13 -21.37 -16.30
C ALA A 355 1.70 -20.04 -16.80
N ASN A 356 2.18 -19.19 -15.89
CA ASN A 356 2.72 -17.86 -16.17
C ASN A 356 4.24 -17.77 -15.95
N PHE A 357 4.93 -18.92 -15.82
CA PHE A 357 6.37 -18.98 -15.51
C PHE A 357 7.24 -18.16 -16.47
N GLU A 358 7.00 -18.31 -17.79
CA GLU A 358 7.74 -17.57 -18.83
C GLU A 358 7.59 -16.05 -18.70
N GLN A 359 6.38 -15.59 -18.36
CA GLN A 359 6.08 -14.17 -18.30
C GLN A 359 6.59 -13.52 -17.02
N VAL A 360 6.61 -14.26 -15.91
CA VAL A 360 6.81 -13.68 -14.56
C VAL A 360 8.11 -14.14 -13.90
N CYS A 361 8.40 -15.45 -13.92
CA CYS A 361 9.55 -16.03 -13.21
C CYS A 361 10.84 -15.91 -14.03
N VAL A 362 10.80 -16.16 -15.34
CA VAL A 362 12.01 -16.11 -16.19
C VAL A 362 12.68 -14.73 -16.15
N PRO A 363 11.97 -13.59 -16.31
CA PRO A 363 12.61 -12.29 -16.25
C PRO A 363 13.06 -11.92 -14.83
N LEU A 364 12.42 -12.48 -13.80
CA LEU A 364 12.85 -12.31 -12.41
C LEU A 364 14.17 -13.05 -12.13
N ILE A 365 14.31 -14.29 -12.59
CA ILE A 365 15.56 -15.06 -12.55
C ILE A 365 16.68 -14.26 -13.25
N GLN A 366 16.41 -13.76 -14.45
CA GLN A 366 17.37 -12.96 -15.20
C GLN A 366 17.71 -11.64 -14.50
N SER A 367 16.76 -11.03 -13.79
CA SER A 367 16.99 -9.78 -13.04
C SER A 367 17.79 -9.97 -11.76
N THR A 368 17.90 -11.20 -11.25
CA THR A 368 18.50 -11.49 -9.92
C THR A 368 19.83 -12.21 -10.02
N ILE A 369 19.96 -13.15 -10.96
CA ILE A 369 21.07 -14.11 -10.98
C ILE A 369 22.10 -13.84 -12.09
N ARG A 370 21.72 -13.12 -13.14
CA ARG A 370 22.52 -12.99 -14.37
C ARG A 370 23.98 -12.59 -14.10
N ILE A 371 24.89 -13.43 -14.61
CA ILE A 371 26.32 -13.14 -14.73
C ILE A 371 26.55 -12.63 -16.15
N ASP A 372 27.10 -11.43 -16.31
CA ASP A 372 27.50 -10.93 -17.63
C ASP A 372 28.75 -11.69 -18.10
N THR A 373 28.55 -12.77 -18.86
CA THR A 373 29.65 -13.59 -19.41
C THR A 373 30.35 -13.00 -20.64
N ASN A 374 30.05 -11.75 -21.04
CA ASN A 374 30.72 -11.10 -22.17
C ASN A 374 31.10 -9.63 -21.86
N ALA A 375 32.02 -9.43 -20.93
CA ALA A 375 32.85 -8.22 -20.91
C ALA A 375 34.06 -8.44 -21.84
N SER A 376 33.85 -8.39 -23.15
CA SER A 376 34.96 -8.15 -24.09
C SER A 376 35.29 -6.65 -24.05
N PRO A 377 36.54 -6.24 -23.76
CA PRO A 377 36.84 -4.84 -23.51
C PRO A 377 37.16 -4.08 -24.82
N HIS A 378 36.31 -4.09 -25.85
CA HIS A 378 36.52 -3.19 -27.00
C HIS A 378 35.20 -2.81 -27.71
N SER A 379 34.80 -1.54 -27.59
CA SER A 379 34.46 -0.67 -28.73
C SER A 379 33.80 0.62 -28.25
N SER A 380 34.61 1.60 -27.87
CA SER A 380 34.24 3.01 -27.94
C SER A 380 34.08 3.41 -29.41
N ARG A 381 32.85 3.52 -29.91
CA ARG A 381 32.55 4.30 -31.11
C ARG A 381 31.47 5.33 -30.79
N VAL A 382 31.98 6.56 -30.69
CA VAL A 382 31.30 7.84 -30.75
C VAL A 382 30.19 7.80 -31.82
N ALA A 383 28.96 8.14 -31.43
CA ALA A 383 27.89 8.50 -32.35
C ALA A 383 27.45 9.93 -32.03
N SER A 384 27.85 10.83 -32.93
CA SER A 384 27.49 12.23 -33.02
C SER A 384 25.98 12.44 -33.19
N SER A 385 25.44 13.40 -32.45
CA SER A 385 24.10 13.99 -32.62
C SER A 385 23.87 14.48 -34.06
N PRO A 386 22.61 14.52 -34.52
CA PRO A 386 22.04 15.85 -34.77
C PRO A 386 20.54 15.99 -34.48
N GLY A 387 20.17 17.20 -34.01
CA GLY A 387 19.12 17.99 -34.67
C GLY A 387 17.68 17.90 -34.15
N LEU A 388 17.22 19.02 -33.62
CA LEU A 388 15.85 19.40 -33.25
C LEU A 388 14.79 19.25 -34.38
N ASN A 389 13.54 19.02 -33.95
CA ASN A 389 12.26 18.86 -34.70
C ASN A 389 11.94 19.97 -35.73
N PRO A 390 10.89 19.78 -36.58
CA PRO A 390 9.60 20.41 -36.24
C PRO A 390 8.31 19.64 -36.62
N MET A 391 7.22 20.02 -35.95
CA MET A 391 5.79 19.65 -36.11
C MET A 391 5.24 19.82 -37.54
N THR A 392 4.22 19.01 -37.91
CA THR A 392 2.94 19.48 -38.50
C THR A 392 1.86 18.36 -38.53
N PRO A 393 0.55 18.71 -38.61
CA PRO A 393 -0.58 17.84 -38.27
C PRO A 393 -1.29 17.24 -39.51
N GLN A 394 -1.82 16.02 -39.40
CA GLN A 394 -2.86 15.53 -40.33
C GLN A 394 -3.95 14.72 -39.62
N HIS A 395 -5.15 15.31 -39.61
CA HIS A 395 -6.44 14.63 -39.48
C HIS A 395 -6.65 13.67 -40.67
N LYS A 396 -7.19 12.47 -40.42
CA LYS A 396 -8.21 11.81 -41.26
C LYS A 396 -8.77 10.53 -40.61
N GLY A 397 -10.10 10.46 -40.56
CA GLY A 397 -10.86 9.21 -40.68
C GLY A 397 -11.32 8.54 -39.39
N ALA A 398 -12.49 8.94 -38.88
CA ALA A 398 -13.24 8.18 -37.88
C ALA A 398 -13.84 6.90 -38.53
N SER A 399 -13.72 5.78 -37.82
CA SER A 399 -14.50 4.54 -38.04
C SER A 399 -15.31 4.26 -36.77
N PRO A 400 -16.62 3.97 -36.86
CA PRO A 400 -17.50 3.86 -35.69
C PRO A 400 -17.57 2.41 -35.20
N TYR A 401 -16.46 1.85 -34.70
CA TYR A 401 -16.48 0.67 -33.82
C TYR A 401 -15.27 0.76 -32.88
N GLY A 402 -15.53 0.88 -31.58
CA GLY A 402 -14.53 1.18 -30.56
C GLY A 402 -13.43 0.13 -30.45
N ALA A 403 -12.20 0.51 -30.79
CA ALA A 403 -11.03 -0.28 -30.45
C ALA A 403 -10.82 -0.27 -28.92
N SER A 404 -10.74 -1.46 -28.32
CA SER A 404 -10.43 -1.61 -26.89
C SER A 404 -9.05 -1.04 -26.60
N VAL A 405 -8.99 0.16 -26.02
CA VAL A 405 -7.73 0.80 -25.61
C VAL A 405 -7.05 -0.12 -24.59
N THR A 406 -5.82 -0.54 -24.90
CA THR A 406 -5.04 -1.37 -23.99
C THR A 406 -4.44 -0.54 -22.85
N PRO A 407 -4.69 -0.92 -21.59
CA PRO A 407 -3.92 -0.43 -20.48
C PRO A 407 -2.41 -0.55 -20.70
N ARG A 408 -1.68 0.57 -20.71
CA ARG A 408 -0.23 0.60 -20.93
C ARG A 408 0.37 1.82 -20.24
N MET A 409 1.46 1.63 -19.52
CA MET A 409 2.25 2.75 -19.00
C MET A 409 3.27 3.26 -20.02
N ASN A 410 3.75 4.49 -19.89
CA ASN A 410 4.90 4.97 -20.67
C ASN A 410 6.13 5.16 -19.76
N LEU A 411 7.11 4.25 -19.86
CA LEU A 411 8.32 4.25 -19.04
C LEU A 411 9.51 4.11 -19.99
N SER A 412 10.13 5.22 -20.39
CA SER A 412 11.39 5.23 -21.15
C SER A 412 12.58 5.39 -20.20
N SER A 413 13.61 4.57 -20.37
CA SER A 413 14.85 4.64 -19.57
C SER A 413 16.07 4.74 -20.48
N ASN A 414 16.99 5.65 -20.16
CA ASN A 414 18.30 5.73 -20.82
C ASN A 414 19.19 4.55 -20.41
N PHE A 415 19.85 3.96 -21.40
CA PHE A 415 20.70 2.78 -21.30
C PHE A 415 21.95 3.04 -20.45
N GLY A 416 22.16 2.21 -19.44
CA GLY A 416 23.41 2.06 -18.70
C GLY A 416 23.47 0.64 -18.14
N VAL A 417 24.62 -0.02 -18.30
CA VAL A 417 24.90 -1.38 -17.80
C VAL A 417 24.97 -1.36 -16.27
N MET A 418 24.32 -2.30 -15.60
CA MET A 418 24.32 -2.39 -14.13
C MET A 418 25.49 -3.23 -13.65
N ALA A 419 26.11 -2.82 -12.55
CA ALA A 419 26.97 -3.72 -11.78
C ALA A 419 26.09 -4.74 -11.04
N THR A 420 26.52 -6.00 -11.00
CA THR A 420 25.87 -7.05 -10.21
C THR A 420 25.90 -6.68 -8.71
N ILE A 421 24.78 -6.86 -8.01
CA ILE A 421 24.66 -6.58 -6.57
C ILE A 421 24.61 -7.92 -5.82
N PRO A 422 25.63 -8.27 -5.02
CA PRO A 422 25.72 -9.59 -4.37
C PRO A 422 24.52 -9.96 -3.50
N SER A 423 23.96 -9.00 -2.74
CA SER A 423 22.78 -9.25 -1.91
C SER A 423 21.52 -9.61 -2.72
N ILE A 424 21.38 -9.05 -3.93
CA ILE A 424 20.29 -9.39 -4.85
C ILE A 424 20.50 -10.79 -5.43
N GLN A 425 21.75 -11.18 -5.70
CA GLN A 425 22.08 -12.53 -6.16
C GLN A 425 21.86 -13.59 -5.07
N LEU A 426 22.20 -13.29 -3.81
CA LEU A 426 21.87 -14.14 -2.66
C LEU A 426 20.36 -14.30 -2.49
N LEU A 427 19.60 -13.23 -2.65
CA LEU A 427 18.14 -13.29 -2.63
C LEU A 427 17.58 -14.06 -3.84
N GLY A 428 18.25 -14.00 -4.99
CA GLY A 428 17.97 -14.83 -6.16
C GLY A 428 18.23 -16.33 -5.91
N LEU A 429 19.25 -16.67 -5.13
CA LEU A 429 19.50 -18.04 -4.69
C LEU A 429 18.42 -18.54 -3.72
N GLU A 430 18.00 -17.71 -2.77
CA GLU A 430 16.86 -18.00 -1.89
C GLU A 430 15.57 -18.21 -2.71
N MET A 431 15.31 -17.34 -3.68
CA MET A 431 14.18 -17.49 -4.62
C MET A 431 14.20 -18.86 -5.33
N LEU A 432 15.36 -19.35 -5.78
CA LEU A 432 15.46 -20.70 -6.34
C LEU A 432 15.13 -21.78 -5.31
N LEU A 433 15.59 -21.64 -4.06
CA LEU A 433 15.21 -22.56 -2.97
C LEU A 433 13.69 -22.64 -2.82
N HIS A 434 12.99 -21.50 -2.88
CA HIS A 434 11.52 -21.47 -2.87
C HIS A 434 10.90 -22.19 -4.08
N PHE A 435 11.48 -22.05 -5.28
CA PHE A 435 10.98 -22.74 -6.47
C PHE A 435 11.12 -24.26 -6.40
N PHE A 436 12.20 -24.76 -5.79
CA PHE A 436 12.45 -26.20 -5.67
C PHE A 436 11.70 -26.85 -4.51
N LEU A 437 11.66 -26.21 -3.33
CA LEU A 437 11.02 -26.80 -2.15
C LEU A 437 9.54 -26.46 -2.00
N GLY A 438 9.07 -25.38 -2.64
CA GLY A 438 7.69 -24.93 -2.49
C GLY A 438 7.31 -24.75 -1.01
N PRO A 439 6.14 -25.27 -0.56
CA PRO A 439 5.71 -25.17 0.83
C PRO A 439 6.62 -25.85 1.87
N GLU A 440 7.43 -26.84 1.45
CA GLU A 440 8.31 -27.59 2.37
C GLU A 440 9.46 -26.74 2.91
N ILE A 441 9.73 -25.59 2.29
CA ILE A 441 10.79 -24.66 2.68
C ILE A 441 10.68 -24.21 4.14
N LEU A 442 9.46 -24.09 4.69
CA LEU A 442 9.25 -23.72 6.08
C LEU A 442 9.82 -24.76 7.05
N SER A 443 9.59 -26.03 6.76
CA SER A 443 10.12 -27.14 7.55
C SER A 443 11.65 -27.20 7.44
N PHE A 444 12.17 -27.02 6.22
CA PHE A 444 13.60 -26.97 5.94
C PHE A 444 14.30 -25.81 6.67
N ALA A 445 13.74 -24.60 6.61
CA ALA A 445 14.28 -23.42 7.26
C ALA A 445 14.33 -23.59 8.78
N LYS A 446 13.27 -24.16 9.38
CA LYS A 446 13.24 -24.46 10.82
C LYS A 446 14.31 -25.48 11.22
N GLN A 447 14.48 -26.56 10.45
CA GLN A 447 15.48 -27.60 10.72
C GLN A 447 16.92 -27.04 10.63
N ASN A 448 17.18 -26.15 9.68
CA ASN A 448 18.50 -25.59 9.42
C ASN A 448 18.73 -24.21 10.06
N LYS A 449 17.80 -23.73 10.89
CA LYS A 449 17.84 -22.41 11.57
C LYS A 449 18.10 -21.25 10.60
N LEU A 450 17.48 -21.31 9.42
CA LEU A 450 17.59 -20.28 8.38
C LEU A 450 16.55 -19.19 8.59
N VAL A 451 16.94 -17.94 8.37
CA VAL A 451 16.03 -16.80 8.29
C VAL A 451 15.78 -16.52 6.81
N LEU A 452 14.56 -16.77 6.36
CA LEU A 452 14.13 -16.46 4.99
C LEU A 452 13.76 -14.98 4.89
N SER A 453 14.19 -14.34 3.81
CA SER A 453 13.86 -12.96 3.46
C SER A 453 12.59 -12.86 2.61
N LEU A 454 12.28 -13.91 1.84
CA LEU A 454 11.11 -14.00 0.99
C LEU A 454 9.96 -14.74 1.69
N GLU A 455 8.74 -14.29 1.41
CA GLU A 455 7.53 -14.98 1.87
C GLU A 455 7.40 -16.35 1.16
N PRO A 456 7.13 -17.45 1.88
CA PRO A 456 7.01 -18.78 1.28
C PRO A 456 5.87 -18.88 0.27
N LEU A 457 6.13 -19.52 -0.88
CA LEU A 457 5.09 -19.87 -1.85
C LEU A 457 4.12 -20.88 -1.22
N GLU A 458 2.82 -20.55 -1.24
CA GLU A 458 1.76 -21.45 -0.76
C GLU A 458 1.53 -22.65 -1.68
N HIS A 459 1.89 -22.51 -2.96
CA HIS A 459 1.74 -23.54 -3.98
C HIS A 459 3.09 -23.88 -4.62
N PRO A 460 3.39 -25.17 -4.88
CA PRO A 460 4.62 -25.56 -5.54
C PRO A 460 4.65 -25.04 -6.98
N LEU A 461 5.78 -24.44 -7.39
CA LEU A 461 5.98 -24.00 -8.76
C LEU A 461 6.18 -25.19 -9.70
N ILE A 462 7.06 -26.11 -9.30
CA ILE A 462 7.39 -27.31 -10.06
C ILE A 462 6.42 -28.41 -9.63
N SER A 463 5.32 -28.54 -10.37
CA SER A 463 4.24 -29.46 -10.01
C SER A 463 4.43 -30.89 -10.54
N ASN A 464 5.24 -31.07 -11.58
CA ASN A 464 5.50 -32.37 -12.22
C ASN A 464 6.76 -32.35 -13.09
N SER A 465 7.20 -33.55 -13.51
CA SER A 465 8.41 -33.77 -14.31
C SER A 465 8.32 -33.13 -15.70
N SER A 466 7.13 -33.03 -16.31
CA SER A 466 6.97 -32.41 -17.63
C SER A 466 7.16 -30.90 -17.60
N PHE A 467 6.66 -30.22 -16.55
CA PHE A 467 6.94 -28.81 -16.29
C PHE A 467 8.44 -28.57 -16.13
N PHE A 468 9.10 -29.37 -15.28
CA PHE A 468 10.54 -29.25 -15.09
C PHE A 468 11.30 -29.49 -16.39
N SER A 469 10.96 -30.53 -17.16
CA SER A 469 11.58 -30.81 -18.45
C SER A 469 11.44 -29.64 -19.43
N LYS A 470 10.29 -28.97 -19.47
CA LYS A 470 10.08 -27.79 -20.33
C LYS A 470 11.00 -26.63 -19.96
N TYR A 471 11.25 -26.41 -18.67
CA TYR A 471 12.01 -25.27 -18.15
C TYR A 471 13.39 -25.61 -17.59
N ALA A 472 13.87 -26.83 -17.83
CA ALA A 472 15.12 -27.35 -17.29
C ALA A 472 16.30 -26.46 -17.67
N ASN A 473 16.35 -25.97 -18.92
CA ASN A 473 17.43 -25.08 -19.37
C ASN A 473 17.50 -23.78 -18.55
N THR A 474 16.36 -23.18 -18.24
CA THR A 474 16.31 -21.95 -17.44
C THR A 474 16.68 -22.22 -15.99
N LEU A 475 16.12 -23.27 -15.38
CA LEU A 475 16.34 -23.57 -13.96
C LEU A 475 17.76 -24.07 -13.68
N ILE A 476 18.29 -24.98 -14.51
CA ILE A 476 19.65 -25.50 -14.37
C ILE A 476 20.68 -24.38 -14.56
N THR A 477 20.51 -23.54 -15.60
CA THR A 477 21.39 -22.37 -15.82
C THR A 477 21.31 -21.38 -14.66
N ALA A 478 20.12 -21.14 -14.10
CA ALA A 478 19.98 -20.27 -12.94
C ALA A 478 20.68 -20.82 -11.68
N VAL A 479 20.58 -22.12 -11.42
CA VAL A 479 21.31 -22.77 -10.32
C VAL A 479 22.81 -22.67 -10.55
N HIS A 480 23.27 -22.97 -11.76
CA HIS A 480 24.68 -22.81 -12.15
C HIS A 480 25.19 -21.39 -11.89
N ASP A 481 24.53 -20.38 -12.45
CA ASP A 481 24.97 -19.00 -12.37
C ASP A 481 24.93 -18.49 -10.92
N SER A 482 23.90 -18.83 -10.15
CA SER A 482 23.82 -18.42 -8.74
C SER A 482 24.91 -19.08 -7.88
N PHE A 483 25.22 -20.36 -8.13
CA PHE A 483 26.28 -21.08 -7.43
C PHE A 483 27.66 -20.48 -7.73
N VAL A 484 27.94 -20.15 -8.99
CA VAL A 484 29.20 -19.50 -9.40
C VAL A 484 29.30 -18.08 -8.83
N ALA A 485 28.21 -17.31 -8.85
CA ALA A 485 28.22 -15.92 -8.41
C ALA A 485 28.34 -15.75 -6.89
N VAL A 486 27.52 -16.48 -6.12
CA VAL A 486 27.34 -16.26 -4.68
C VAL A 486 27.33 -17.54 -3.85
N GLY A 487 27.58 -18.71 -4.44
CA GLY A 487 27.53 -19.99 -3.74
C GLY A 487 28.52 -20.10 -2.57
N LYS A 488 29.64 -19.37 -2.62
CA LYS A 488 30.62 -19.29 -1.52
C LYS A 488 30.09 -18.53 -0.30
N ASP A 489 29.22 -17.54 -0.53
CA ASP A 489 28.68 -16.64 0.48
C ASP A 489 27.34 -17.15 1.05
N ALA A 490 26.76 -18.17 0.40
CA ALA A 490 25.51 -18.82 0.80
C ALA A 490 25.72 -19.95 1.82
N SER A 491 24.67 -20.24 2.60
CA SER A 491 24.65 -21.37 3.53
C SER A 491 24.78 -22.72 2.81
N ASP A 492 25.63 -23.59 3.34
CA ASP A 492 25.86 -24.95 2.84
C ASP A 492 24.56 -25.75 2.73
N ALA A 493 23.65 -25.57 3.70
CA ALA A 493 22.36 -26.22 3.70
C ALA A 493 21.52 -25.81 2.47
N VAL A 494 21.52 -24.52 2.12
CA VAL A 494 20.76 -23.99 0.98
C VAL A 494 21.31 -24.51 -0.34
N VAL A 495 22.63 -24.44 -0.54
CA VAL A 495 23.29 -24.94 -1.74
C VAL A 495 23.05 -26.45 -1.90
N SER A 496 23.20 -27.22 -0.82
CA SER A 496 22.98 -28.67 -0.82
C SER A 496 21.53 -29.03 -1.12
N ALA A 497 20.56 -28.33 -0.54
CA ALA A 497 19.14 -28.56 -0.76
C ALA A 497 18.73 -28.30 -2.22
N ILE A 498 19.14 -27.16 -2.79
CA ILE A 498 18.88 -26.82 -4.20
C ILE A 498 19.48 -27.88 -5.12
N TRP A 499 20.74 -28.28 -4.88
CA TRP A 499 21.41 -29.27 -5.73
C TRP A 499 20.75 -30.64 -5.64
N LYS A 500 20.38 -31.07 -4.43
CA LYS A 500 19.69 -32.35 -4.20
C LYS A 500 18.34 -32.39 -4.91
N GLU A 501 17.51 -31.35 -4.77
CA GLU A 501 16.21 -31.35 -5.44
C GLU A 501 16.32 -31.23 -6.95
N LEU A 502 17.32 -30.50 -7.46
CA LEU A 502 17.59 -30.47 -8.88
C LEU A 502 17.90 -31.88 -9.42
N ILE A 503 18.72 -32.66 -8.73
CA ILE A 503 19.01 -34.05 -9.10
C ILE A 503 17.75 -34.92 -9.05
N ASN A 504 16.92 -34.78 -8.02
CA ASN A 504 15.67 -35.54 -7.89
C ASN A 504 14.72 -35.27 -9.07
N LEU A 505 14.62 -34.00 -9.49
CA LEU A 505 13.80 -33.60 -10.63
C LEU A 505 14.34 -34.15 -11.95
N VAL A 506 15.66 -34.08 -12.16
CA VAL A 506 16.30 -34.69 -13.34
C VAL A 506 16.08 -36.20 -13.38
N LYS A 507 16.24 -36.89 -12.24
CA LYS A 507 15.95 -38.32 -12.10
C LYS A 507 14.49 -38.63 -12.44
N SER A 508 13.55 -37.85 -11.92
CA SER A 508 12.13 -38.01 -12.23
C SER A 508 11.82 -37.84 -13.73
N VAL A 509 12.49 -36.92 -14.43
CA VAL A 509 12.37 -36.78 -15.90
C VAL A 509 12.93 -37.99 -16.64
N ILE A 510 14.05 -38.54 -16.19
CA ILE A 510 14.65 -39.75 -16.79
C ILE A 510 13.71 -40.96 -16.60
N GLU A 511 13.13 -41.11 -15.41
CA GLU A 511 12.24 -42.23 -15.06
C GLU A 511 10.86 -42.12 -15.73
N SER A 512 10.34 -40.90 -15.93
CA SER A 512 9.03 -40.67 -16.56
C SER A 512 9.09 -40.59 -18.09
N GLY A 513 10.28 -40.50 -18.69
CA GLY A 513 10.48 -40.34 -20.12
C GLY A 513 10.03 -41.55 -20.93
N ASN A 514 9.25 -41.31 -21.99
CA ASN A 514 8.90 -42.32 -22.98
C ASN A 514 10.13 -42.57 -23.87
N LYS A 515 10.60 -43.81 -24.05
CA LYS A 515 11.88 -44.17 -24.72
C LYS A 515 12.11 -43.57 -26.13
N LYS A 516 11.08 -43.01 -26.77
CA LYS A 516 11.14 -42.38 -28.10
C LYS A 516 11.45 -40.88 -28.07
N GLU A 517 11.10 -40.17 -27.01
CA GLU A 517 11.46 -38.77 -26.84
C GLU A 517 12.72 -38.74 -25.96
N ARG A 518 13.74 -37.95 -26.32
CA ARG A 518 15.04 -37.89 -25.62
C ARG A 518 15.18 -36.78 -24.54
N PRO A 519 14.12 -36.22 -23.91
CA PRO A 519 14.29 -35.05 -23.05
C PRO A 519 15.11 -35.37 -21.80
N GLY A 520 15.02 -36.58 -21.24
CA GLY A 520 15.82 -36.98 -20.07
C GLY A 520 17.33 -36.94 -20.31
N SER A 521 17.81 -37.41 -21.47
CA SER A 521 19.24 -37.37 -21.80
C SER A 521 19.76 -35.96 -22.03
N GLU A 522 18.95 -35.08 -22.62
CA GLU A 522 19.33 -33.67 -22.85
C GLU A 522 19.41 -32.90 -21.53
N VAL A 523 18.42 -33.07 -20.66
CA VAL A 523 18.39 -32.46 -19.33
C VAL A 523 19.55 -32.95 -18.46
N LEU A 524 19.85 -34.26 -18.49
CA LEU A 524 21.00 -34.82 -17.80
C LEU A 524 22.32 -34.25 -18.33
N THR A 525 22.48 -34.18 -19.65
CA THR A 525 23.67 -33.60 -20.28
C THR A 525 23.87 -32.14 -19.84
N LEU A 526 22.79 -31.37 -19.74
CA LEU A 526 22.86 -29.99 -19.26
C LEU A 526 23.30 -29.93 -17.79
N LEU A 527 22.72 -30.76 -16.91
CA LEU A 527 23.11 -30.83 -15.50
C LEU A 527 24.61 -31.16 -15.36
N LEU A 528 25.11 -32.14 -16.12
CA LEU A 528 26.52 -32.55 -16.08
C LEU A 528 27.46 -31.45 -16.57
N LYS A 529 27.10 -30.72 -17.64
CA LYS A 529 27.86 -29.55 -18.11
C LYS A 529 27.89 -28.43 -17.07
N SER A 530 26.77 -28.18 -16.40
CA SER A 530 26.71 -27.20 -15.31
C SER A 530 27.58 -27.63 -14.13
N LEU A 531 27.55 -28.91 -13.75
CA LEU A 531 28.43 -29.45 -12.70
C LEU A 531 29.91 -29.28 -13.05
N ASP A 532 30.32 -29.68 -14.26
CA ASP A 532 31.71 -29.54 -14.73
C ASP A 532 32.19 -28.09 -14.64
N THR A 533 31.34 -27.13 -15.04
CA THR A 533 31.68 -25.70 -14.98
C THR A 533 31.77 -25.20 -13.54
N ILE A 534 30.85 -25.60 -12.66
CA ILE A 534 30.88 -25.27 -11.22
C ILE A 534 32.16 -25.82 -10.58
N VAL A 535 32.52 -27.07 -10.85
CA VAL A 535 33.74 -27.71 -10.35
C VAL A 535 34.97 -26.94 -10.81
N LYS A 536 35.05 -26.60 -12.11
CA LYS A 536 36.16 -25.83 -12.70
C LYS A 536 36.28 -24.40 -12.21
N SER A 537 35.18 -23.81 -11.73
CA SER A 537 35.19 -22.44 -11.21
C SER A 537 35.93 -22.28 -9.88
N GLU A 538 36.24 -23.39 -9.18
CA GLU A 538 36.88 -23.40 -7.85
C GLU A 538 36.15 -22.58 -6.77
N VAL A 539 34.89 -22.18 -7.03
CA VAL A 539 34.09 -21.34 -6.12
C VAL A 539 33.71 -22.06 -4.83
N PHE A 540 33.65 -23.39 -4.87
CA PHE A 540 33.32 -24.22 -3.71
C PHE A 540 34.56 -24.93 -3.13
N PRO A 541 34.65 -25.08 -1.79
CA PRO A 541 35.61 -25.97 -1.16
C PRO A 541 35.51 -27.40 -1.72
N ILE A 542 36.65 -28.08 -1.85
CA ILE A 542 36.77 -29.44 -2.41
C ILE A 542 35.75 -30.42 -1.78
N SER A 543 35.47 -30.28 -0.47
CA SER A 543 34.47 -31.08 0.23
C SER A 543 33.05 -30.91 -0.31
N LYS A 544 32.62 -29.68 -0.64
CA LYS A 544 31.30 -29.40 -1.24
C LYS A 544 31.23 -29.95 -2.67
N THR A 545 32.29 -29.77 -3.44
CA THR A 545 32.41 -30.27 -4.81
C THR A 545 32.34 -31.80 -4.87
N LEU A 546 33.00 -32.48 -3.92
CA LEU A 546 32.93 -33.94 -3.76
C LEU A 546 31.52 -34.42 -3.40
N VAL A 547 30.84 -33.77 -2.44
CA VAL A 547 29.46 -34.13 -2.06
C VAL A 547 28.50 -33.95 -3.23
N SER A 548 28.60 -32.84 -3.97
CA SER A 548 27.76 -32.57 -5.14
C SER A 548 27.98 -33.61 -6.25
N THR A 549 29.24 -34.02 -6.48
CA THR A 549 29.60 -35.01 -7.50
C THR A 549 29.19 -36.42 -7.09
N ILE A 550 29.44 -36.82 -5.85
CA ILE A 550 29.06 -38.13 -5.30
C ILE A 550 27.54 -38.28 -5.28
N SER A 551 26.79 -37.22 -4.93
CA SER A 551 25.32 -37.24 -4.93
C SER A 551 24.75 -37.50 -6.32
N VAL A 552 25.32 -36.90 -7.37
CA VAL A 552 24.94 -37.17 -8.78
C VAL A 552 25.23 -38.63 -9.13
N CYS A 553 26.45 -39.10 -8.86
CA CYS A 553 26.85 -40.48 -9.15
C CYS A 553 26.03 -41.52 -8.38
N TRP A 554 25.68 -41.26 -7.12
CA TRP A 554 24.89 -42.16 -6.28
C TRP A 554 23.43 -42.22 -6.70
N ASN A 555 22.80 -41.07 -6.97
CA ASN A 555 21.39 -41.03 -7.34
C ASN A 555 21.13 -41.53 -8.78
N LEU A 556 22.12 -41.44 -9.67
CA LEU A 556 22.03 -41.92 -11.05
C LEU A 556 22.55 -43.36 -11.23
N LYS A 557 23.16 -43.97 -10.21
CA LYS A 557 23.82 -45.29 -10.27
C LYS A 557 22.93 -46.45 -10.74
N ASN A 558 21.61 -46.30 -10.67
CA ASN A 558 20.66 -47.32 -11.12
C ASN A 558 20.20 -47.15 -12.58
N HIS A 559 20.61 -46.08 -13.28
CA HIS A 559 20.16 -45.76 -14.65
C HIS A 559 21.30 -45.46 -15.64
N THR A 560 22.52 -45.23 -15.16
CA THR A 560 23.69 -44.93 -16.00
C THR A 560 24.23 -46.11 -16.79
N GLU A 561 23.86 -47.36 -16.47
CA GLU A 561 24.27 -48.53 -17.26
C GLU A 561 23.68 -48.55 -18.68
N PHE A 562 22.62 -47.77 -18.96
CA PHE A 562 21.93 -47.82 -20.26
C PHE A 562 22.21 -46.65 -21.22
N TYR A 563 22.88 -45.58 -20.78
CA TYR A 563 23.05 -44.35 -21.59
C TYR A 563 24.50 -43.95 -21.87
N ILE A 564 25.48 -44.63 -21.28
CA ILE A 564 26.90 -44.30 -21.49
C ILE A 564 27.43 -44.88 -22.81
N GLU A 565 26.80 -45.89 -23.40
CA GLU A 565 27.29 -46.51 -24.64
C GLU A 565 27.16 -45.64 -25.90
N ASP A 566 26.26 -44.64 -25.94
CA ASP A 566 25.95 -43.93 -27.18
C ASP A 566 26.43 -42.46 -27.24
N THR A 567 27.04 -41.89 -26.18
CA THR A 567 27.36 -40.44 -26.18
C THR A 567 28.80 -40.04 -25.80
N TYR A 568 29.66 -40.98 -25.40
CA TYR A 568 31.04 -40.67 -24.96
C TYR A 568 32.10 -41.58 -25.61
N ALA A 569 32.09 -41.65 -26.94
CA ALA A 569 33.20 -42.25 -27.68
C ALA A 569 34.40 -41.29 -27.86
N ASP A 570 34.26 -39.99 -27.59
CA ASP A 570 35.35 -39.02 -27.71
C ASP A 570 35.25 -37.97 -26.59
N HIS A 571 35.80 -38.27 -25.42
CA HIS A 571 36.58 -37.35 -24.57
C HIS A 571 36.80 -37.96 -23.18
N ASP A 572 38.03 -37.76 -22.69
CA ASP A 572 38.75 -38.41 -21.59
C ASP A 572 38.19 -38.17 -20.17
N LEU A 573 36.87 -38.39 -19.96
CA LEU A 573 36.23 -38.35 -18.63
C LEU A 573 36.04 -39.74 -18.00
N GLY A 574 36.33 -40.82 -18.73
CA GLY A 574 36.09 -42.20 -18.31
C GLY A 574 37.06 -42.77 -17.28
N LYS A 575 38.09 -42.04 -16.85
CA LYS A 575 39.16 -42.58 -15.98
C LYS A 575 39.00 -42.31 -14.48
N HIS A 576 38.03 -41.51 -14.05
CA HIS A 576 37.85 -41.18 -12.62
C HIS A 576 36.61 -41.80 -11.96
N ILE A 577 35.88 -42.69 -12.63
CA ILE A 577 34.72 -43.40 -12.05
C ILE A 577 34.94 -44.92 -12.03
N LYS A 578 36.14 -45.33 -11.62
CA LYS A 578 36.39 -46.68 -11.10
C LYS A 578 37.38 -46.57 -9.95
N TYR A 579 36.88 -46.17 -8.78
CA TYR A 579 37.15 -46.74 -7.46
C TYR A 579 36.19 -46.12 -6.45
#